data_AF-A0A8B8MNG3-F1
#
_entry.id   AF-A0A8B8MNG3-F1
#
_cell.length_a   1.000
_cell.length_b   1.000
_cell.length_c   1.000
_cell.angle_alpha   90.00
_cell.angle_beta   90.00
_cell.angle_gamma   90.00
#
_symmetry.space_group_name_H-M   'P 1'
#
loop_
_entity.id
_entity.type
_entity.pdbx_description
1 polymer ?
#
loop_
_entity_poly.entity_id
_entity_poly.type
_entity_poly.pdbx_seq_one_letter_code
_entity_poly.pdbx_strand_id
1 'polypeptide(L)'
;MLSVLRVHLPSDIPIVGCELTPYVLQRRPDKSLSTDDVPESAPVDGHFLRYKWYRIQSDKKVTVCSVHPSEQATLQCLGCVKAKIPVAKSYHCSPKCFSDAWQHHRVLHDRAASAVSENGNEEEELFGRFNSSGSGVVNTALSGSLSSSTLTNGSAPLYPQTVTQRSGGVTWIEVGRSKTYTPSADDIGHVLKFECVVVDAETKLLVGHVNTILTSCVIPAPSPSPRRLIPVSGVDMMGNVDSDDRVSSGTFTVLSYNILAEVYASSEFYSYCPSWALSWQYRRQNLLREIVGYRADIVCLQEVQSDHFEEFFAPELDKHGYEALYKRKTNEVYGGNIDTVDGCATFFRRDRFSNVKKYEVEFNKAAQSLTEALVPSTQKKAALNRLVKDNVALIAVLEAKFSNQGGDNLGKRQLLCVANTHINVPQDLKDVKLWQVHTLLKGLEKIAASADIPMLVCGDFNSVPGSAPHSLLAMGKVDPVHPDLLVDPLGILRPSSKLAHQLLLVSAYSSFARMGAGPGLEQQKRRLDSTTNEPLFTNCTRDFIGTLDYIFYTADSLTVESLLELLDEDSLRKDTALPSPEWSSDHIALLAEFRCKPRPRR
;
A
#
# COMPACT_ATOMS: atom_id res chain seq x y z
N MET A 1 38.69 -23.66 -3.79
CA MET A 1 38.75 -22.27 -4.27
C MET A 1 37.34 -21.72 -4.43
N LEU A 2 37.11 -20.49 -3.97
CA LEU A 2 35.85 -19.78 -4.16
C LEU A 2 35.59 -19.57 -5.66
N SER A 3 34.38 -19.85 -6.13
CA SER A 3 33.99 -19.62 -7.52
C SER A 3 32.52 -19.23 -7.63
N VAL A 4 32.21 -18.31 -8.55
CA VAL A 4 30.84 -17.91 -8.86
C VAL A 4 30.28 -18.87 -9.93
N LEU A 5 29.16 -19.51 -9.63
CA LEU A 5 28.52 -20.49 -10.50
C LEU A 5 27.41 -19.88 -11.35
N ARG A 6 26.62 -18.97 -10.77
CA ARG A 6 25.48 -18.35 -11.43
C ARG A 6 25.23 -16.98 -10.84
N VAL A 7 24.93 -16.03 -11.72
CA VAL A 7 24.38 -14.74 -11.34
C VAL A 7 23.08 -14.52 -12.11
N HIS A 8 22.04 -14.02 -11.47
CA HIS A 8 20.87 -13.48 -12.16
C HIS A 8 20.22 -12.36 -11.34
N LEU A 9 19.40 -11.53 -11.99
CA LEU A 9 18.53 -10.58 -11.30
C LEU A 9 17.13 -11.19 -11.11
N PRO A 10 16.41 -10.86 -10.03
CA PRO A 10 15.00 -11.23 -9.87
C PRO A 10 14.10 -10.58 -10.93
N SER A 11 14.44 -9.36 -11.34
CA SER A 11 13.82 -8.63 -12.45
C SER A 11 14.89 -8.00 -13.33
N ASP A 12 14.66 -8.05 -14.63
CA ASP A 12 15.50 -7.42 -15.64
C ASP A 12 15.12 -5.95 -15.91
N ILE A 13 13.99 -5.46 -15.38
CA ILE A 13 13.51 -4.07 -15.56
C ILE A 13 13.80 -3.27 -14.29
N PRO A 14 14.83 -2.40 -14.30
CA PRO A 14 15.17 -1.60 -13.15
C PRO A 14 14.27 -0.36 -13.04
N ILE A 15 13.89 -0.02 -11.82
CA ILE A 15 12.95 1.06 -11.53
C ILE A 15 13.61 2.04 -10.58
N VAL A 16 13.46 3.34 -10.85
CA VAL A 16 14.00 4.38 -9.99
C VAL A 16 13.49 4.22 -8.55
N GLY A 17 14.41 4.20 -7.60
CA GLY A 17 14.11 4.04 -6.17
C GLY A 17 13.87 2.60 -5.71
N CYS A 18 13.89 1.61 -6.61
CA CYS A 18 13.76 0.20 -6.27
C CYS A 18 15.13 -0.49 -6.27
N GLU A 19 15.55 -0.99 -5.11
CA GLU A 19 16.83 -1.69 -4.98
C GLU A 19 16.86 -2.97 -5.83
N LEU A 20 17.92 -3.09 -6.64
CA LEU A 20 18.28 -4.29 -7.37
C LEU A 20 19.17 -5.15 -6.50
N THR A 21 18.75 -6.39 -6.26
CA THR A 21 19.48 -7.37 -5.45
C THR A 21 19.86 -8.59 -6.29
N PRO A 22 21.07 -8.62 -6.88
CA PRO A 22 21.54 -9.76 -7.65
C PRO A 22 21.63 -11.03 -6.81
N TYR A 23 21.08 -12.12 -7.35
CA TYR A 23 21.31 -13.46 -6.83
C TYR A 23 22.68 -13.94 -7.32
N VAL A 24 23.56 -14.32 -6.38
CA VAL A 24 24.90 -14.82 -6.66
C VAL A 24 25.05 -16.19 -6.01
N LEU A 25 25.08 -17.25 -6.80
CA LEU A 25 25.37 -18.60 -6.32
C LEU A 25 26.86 -18.85 -6.44
N GLN A 26 27.49 -19.19 -5.32
CA GLN A 26 28.91 -19.48 -5.25
C GLN A 26 29.18 -20.89 -4.73
N ARG A 27 30.30 -21.46 -5.13
CA ARG A 27 30.88 -22.68 -4.57
C ARG A 27 32.05 -22.32 -3.68
N ARG A 28 31.99 -22.72 -2.41
CA ARG A 28 33.05 -22.52 -1.43
C ARG A 28 34.15 -23.59 -1.58
N PRO A 29 35.34 -23.39 -0.97
CA PRO A 29 36.44 -24.34 -1.03
C PRO A 29 36.10 -25.76 -0.55
N ASP A 30 35.21 -25.87 0.42
CA ASP A 30 34.65 -27.13 0.94
C ASP A 30 33.62 -27.81 0.00
N LYS A 31 33.42 -27.24 -1.20
CA LYS A 31 32.44 -27.65 -2.21
C LYS A 31 30.98 -27.38 -1.83
N SER A 32 30.71 -26.72 -0.70
CA SER A 32 29.36 -26.28 -0.36
C SER A 32 28.88 -25.18 -1.32
N LEU A 33 27.57 -25.12 -1.53
CA LEU A 33 26.92 -24.06 -2.27
C LEU A 33 26.34 -23.05 -1.29
N SER A 34 26.54 -21.77 -1.55
CA SER A 34 26.06 -20.68 -0.71
C SER A 34 25.64 -19.50 -1.58
N THR A 35 24.77 -18.65 -1.05
CA THR A 35 24.35 -17.37 -1.65
C THR A 35 24.79 -16.17 -0.81
N ASP A 36 25.44 -16.44 0.32
CA ASP A 36 25.91 -15.43 1.26
C ASP A 36 27.00 -14.59 0.61
N ASP A 37 27.03 -13.31 0.96
CA ASP A 37 28.11 -12.44 0.52
C ASP A 37 29.46 -12.87 1.13
N VAL A 38 30.54 -12.62 0.40
CA VAL A 38 31.93 -12.82 0.87
C VAL A 38 32.65 -11.48 0.72
N PRO A 39 32.55 -10.59 1.72
CA PRO A 39 33.11 -9.26 1.63
C PRO A 39 34.64 -9.29 1.82
N GLU A 40 35.31 -8.23 1.37
CA GLU A 40 36.77 -8.07 1.54
C GLU A 40 37.21 -8.09 3.02
N SER A 41 36.34 -7.68 3.94
CA SER A 41 36.59 -7.72 5.39
C SER A 41 36.56 -9.13 5.99
N ALA A 42 36.00 -10.11 5.27
CA ALA A 42 35.89 -11.50 5.71
C ALA A 42 36.11 -12.46 4.53
N PRO A 43 37.34 -12.52 3.98
CA PRO A 43 37.65 -13.36 2.84
C PRO A 43 37.58 -14.85 3.22
N VAL A 44 37.06 -15.68 2.31
CA VAL A 44 37.02 -17.14 2.44
C VAL A 44 38.21 -17.71 1.69
N ASP A 45 39.11 -18.39 2.40
CA ASP A 45 40.31 -19.01 1.81
C ASP A 45 41.15 -17.99 1.03
N GLY A 46 41.31 -16.79 1.59
CA GLY A 46 42.04 -15.70 0.96
C GLY A 46 41.32 -15.02 -0.22
N HIS A 47 40.05 -15.36 -0.49
CA HIS A 47 39.29 -14.81 -1.62
C HIS A 47 38.03 -14.09 -1.17
N PHE A 48 37.63 -13.05 -1.91
CA PHE A 48 36.39 -12.32 -1.68
C PHE A 48 35.67 -11.99 -2.99
N LEU A 49 34.40 -11.61 -2.90
CA LEU A 49 33.61 -11.16 -4.05
C LEU A 49 33.69 -9.64 -4.19
N ARG A 50 33.97 -9.19 -5.41
CA ARG A 50 33.92 -7.77 -5.78
C ARG A 50 32.75 -7.55 -6.74
N TYR A 51 32.00 -6.49 -6.47
CA TYR A 51 30.84 -6.08 -7.25
C TYR A 51 31.08 -4.74 -7.92
N LYS A 52 30.54 -4.57 -9.12
CA LYS A 52 30.48 -3.29 -9.79
C LYS A 52 29.18 -3.12 -10.56
N TRP A 53 28.68 -1.91 -10.53
CA TRP A 53 27.54 -1.46 -11.32
C TRP A 53 28.00 -0.40 -12.29
N TYR A 54 27.53 -0.49 -13.53
CA TYR A 54 27.79 0.50 -14.55
C TYR A 54 26.50 0.94 -15.22
N ARG A 55 26.45 2.20 -15.61
CA ARG A 55 25.43 2.76 -16.49
C ARG A 55 26.02 2.94 -17.89
N ILE A 56 25.27 2.55 -18.91
CA ILE A 56 25.63 2.87 -20.29
C ILE A 56 25.55 4.39 -20.51
N GLN A 57 26.61 4.98 -21.02
CA GLN A 57 26.65 6.38 -21.46
C GLN A 57 26.46 6.40 -22.97
N SER A 58 25.24 6.71 -23.39
CA SER A 58 24.92 7.06 -24.78
C SER A 58 24.88 8.57 -24.93
N ASP A 59 25.47 9.13 -26.00
CA ASP A 59 25.37 10.55 -26.34
C ASP A 59 23.92 10.98 -26.69
N LYS A 60 23.01 10.00 -26.78
CA LYS A 60 21.56 10.21 -26.92
C LYS A 60 20.92 9.99 -25.56
N LYS A 61 20.28 11.03 -24.99
CA LYS A 61 19.29 10.82 -23.92
C LYS A 61 18.19 9.94 -24.49
N VAL A 62 18.14 8.67 -24.07
CA VAL A 62 17.10 7.74 -24.52
C VAL A 62 15.88 8.00 -23.66
N THR A 63 14.90 8.72 -24.19
CA THR A 63 13.58 8.83 -23.58
C THR A 63 12.86 7.49 -23.75
N VAL A 64 12.23 6.97 -22.70
CA VAL A 64 11.47 5.71 -22.74
C VAL A 64 10.00 5.97 -23.00
N CYS A 65 9.33 5.01 -23.65
CA CYS A 65 7.90 5.09 -23.92
C CYS A 65 7.09 4.91 -22.63
N SER A 66 6.05 5.73 -22.45
CA SER A 66 5.17 5.69 -21.27
C SER A 66 4.28 4.44 -21.22
N VAL A 67 4.00 3.84 -22.38
CA VAL A 67 3.15 2.65 -22.53
C VAL A 67 3.99 1.36 -22.58
N HIS A 68 5.17 1.45 -23.18
CA HIS A 68 6.11 0.34 -23.33
C HIS A 68 7.46 0.75 -22.72
N PRO A 69 7.61 0.70 -21.39
CA PRO A 69 8.78 1.28 -20.70
C PRO A 69 10.13 0.65 -21.09
N SER A 70 10.11 -0.55 -21.69
CA SER A 70 11.28 -1.21 -22.27
C SER A 70 11.70 -0.66 -23.64
N GLU A 71 10.83 0.11 -24.30
CA GLU A 71 11.03 0.62 -25.65
C GLU A 71 11.48 2.09 -25.64
N GLN A 72 12.38 2.43 -26.56
CA GLN A 72 12.77 3.82 -26.79
C GLN A 72 11.58 4.61 -27.35
N ALA A 73 11.28 5.75 -26.74
CA ALA A 73 10.33 6.71 -27.28
C ALA A 73 10.88 7.37 -28.55
N THR A 74 10.03 7.41 -29.56
CA THR A 74 10.28 8.06 -30.85
C THR A 74 9.34 9.25 -31.08
N LEU A 75 8.32 9.40 -30.22
CA LEU A 75 7.27 10.41 -30.32
C LEU A 75 7.01 11.03 -28.95
N GLN A 76 6.71 12.34 -28.94
CA GLN A 76 6.24 13.06 -27.76
C GLN A 76 4.92 13.77 -28.06
N CYS A 77 3.92 13.59 -27.20
CA CYS A 77 2.65 14.30 -27.29
C CYS A 77 2.79 15.72 -26.73
N LEU A 78 2.80 16.72 -27.61
CA LEU A 78 2.85 18.12 -27.23
C LEU A 78 1.60 18.59 -26.46
N GLY A 79 0.46 17.92 -26.64
CA GLY A 79 -0.75 18.18 -25.85
C GLY A 79 -0.52 17.92 -24.36
N CYS A 80 0.14 16.82 -24.02
CA CYS A 80 0.48 16.50 -22.63
C CYS A 80 1.41 17.55 -22.03
N VAL A 81 2.43 17.96 -22.78
CA VAL A 81 3.38 18.98 -22.35
C VAL A 81 2.67 20.32 -22.09
N LYS A 82 1.79 20.74 -23.00
CA LYS A 82 1.00 21.97 -22.84
C LYS A 82 0.05 21.90 -21.64
N ALA A 83 -0.52 20.73 -21.37
CA ALA A 83 -1.40 20.49 -20.25
C ALA A 83 -0.67 20.28 -18.91
N LYS A 84 0.65 20.51 -18.85
CA LYS A 84 1.50 20.30 -17.65
C LYS A 84 1.42 18.88 -17.08
N ILE A 85 1.07 17.90 -17.91
CA ILE A 85 1.12 16.48 -17.52
C ILE A 85 2.60 16.06 -17.44
N PRO A 86 2.98 15.18 -16.48
CA PRO A 86 4.37 14.77 -16.32
C PRO A 86 5.00 14.34 -17.65
N VAL A 87 6.15 14.94 -17.98
CA VAL A 87 6.82 14.78 -19.29
C VAL A 87 7.06 13.30 -19.61
N ALA A 88 7.35 12.46 -18.61
CA ALA A 88 7.50 11.02 -18.78
C ALA A 88 6.25 10.34 -19.36
N LYS A 89 5.04 10.82 -19.05
CA LYS A 89 3.78 10.28 -19.60
C LYS A 89 3.52 10.71 -21.04
N SER A 90 4.25 11.72 -21.56
CA SER A 90 4.07 12.27 -22.91
C SER A 90 4.78 11.48 -24.03
N TYR A 91 5.63 10.51 -23.69
CA TYR A 91 6.50 9.84 -24.65
C TYR A 91 5.94 8.50 -25.14
N HIS A 92 6.10 8.18 -26.42
CA HIS A 92 5.61 6.93 -27.06
C HIS A 92 6.64 6.33 -28.01
N CYS A 93 6.74 5.00 -28.09
CA CYS A 93 7.71 4.31 -28.94
C CYS A 93 7.33 4.28 -30.43
N SER A 94 6.06 4.54 -30.77
CA SER A 94 5.60 4.61 -32.16
C SER A 94 4.29 5.39 -32.30
N PRO A 95 3.94 5.85 -33.51
CA PRO A 95 2.62 6.42 -33.79
C PRO A 95 1.46 5.47 -33.48
N LYS A 96 1.66 4.16 -33.69
CA LYS A 96 0.68 3.14 -33.31
C LYS A 96 0.49 3.08 -31.80
N CYS A 97 1.58 3.00 -31.03
CA CYS A 97 1.55 3.06 -29.56
C CYS A 97 0.82 4.32 -29.06
N PHE A 98 1.07 5.49 -29.68
CA PHE A 98 0.37 6.73 -29.35
C PHE A 98 -1.12 6.66 -29.69
N SER A 99 -1.48 6.16 -30.88
CA SER A 99 -2.87 6.00 -31.32
C SER A 99 -3.65 5.04 -30.42
N ASP A 100 -3.05 3.90 -30.08
CA ASP A 100 -3.64 2.89 -29.21
C ASP A 100 -3.85 3.47 -27.79
N ALA A 101 -2.90 4.28 -27.30
CA ALA A 101 -2.99 4.95 -26.00
C ALA A 101 -3.80 6.26 -26.02
N TRP A 102 -4.27 6.74 -27.18
CA TRP A 102 -4.84 8.09 -27.33
C TRP A 102 -6.05 8.31 -26.42
N GLN A 103 -6.91 7.31 -26.25
CA GLN A 103 -8.06 7.44 -25.37
C GLN A 103 -7.65 7.68 -23.90
N HIS A 104 -6.54 7.10 -23.43
CA HIS A 104 -6.03 7.35 -22.08
C HIS A 104 -5.44 8.76 -21.99
N HIS A 105 -4.68 9.13 -23.01
CA HIS A 105 -4.08 10.45 -23.15
C HIS A 105 -5.12 11.58 -23.15
N ARG A 106 -6.25 11.36 -23.84
CA ARG A 106 -7.39 12.29 -23.84
C ARG A 106 -7.96 12.48 -22.44
N VAL A 107 -8.14 11.41 -21.67
CA VAL A 107 -8.61 11.51 -20.26
C VAL A 107 -7.60 12.28 -19.40
N LEU A 108 -6.31 12.06 -19.57
CA LEU A 108 -5.29 12.85 -18.87
C LEU A 108 -5.40 14.34 -19.23
N HIS A 109 -5.59 14.67 -20.51
CA HIS A 109 -5.81 16.04 -20.96
C HIS A 109 -7.09 16.64 -20.39
N ASP A 110 -8.20 15.90 -20.40
CA ASP A 110 -9.50 16.34 -19.88
C ASP A 110 -9.43 16.58 -18.37
N ARG A 111 -8.69 15.73 -17.63
CA ARG A 111 -8.41 15.91 -16.20
C ARG A 111 -7.55 17.14 -15.95
N ALA A 112 -6.47 17.31 -16.72
CA ALA A 112 -5.60 18.49 -16.60
C ALA A 112 -6.35 19.78 -16.94
N ALA A 113 -7.21 19.76 -17.96
CA ALA A 113 -8.07 20.89 -18.32
C ALA A 113 -9.10 21.20 -17.23
N SER A 114 -9.73 20.18 -16.65
CA SER A 114 -10.66 20.34 -15.52
C SER A 114 -9.96 20.94 -14.30
N ALA A 115 -8.74 20.49 -13.98
CA ALA A 115 -7.94 21.03 -12.87
C ALA A 115 -7.56 22.51 -13.08
N VAL A 116 -7.29 22.93 -14.32
CA VAL A 116 -7.03 24.34 -14.66
C VAL A 116 -8.30 25.19 -14.62
N SER A 117 -9.48 24.59 -14.88
CA SER A 117 -10.76 25.30 -14.78
C SER A 117 -11.25 25.51 -13.34
N GLU A 118 -10.83 24.65 -12.39
CA GLU A 118 -11.11 24.79 -10.96
C GLU A 118 -10.13 25.76 -10.27
N ASN A 119 -8.87 25.82 -10.73
CA ASN A 119 -7.83 26.70 -10.20
C ASN A 119 -7.54 27.87 -11.15
N GLY A 120 -8.41 28.88 -11.10
CA GLY A 120 -8.12 30.16 -11.73
C GLY A 120 -6.93 30.87 -11.07
N ASN A 121 -5.79 30.83 -11.76
CA ASN A 121 -4.80 31.92 -11.79
C ASN A 121 -4.02 32.30 -10.51
N GLU A 122 -3.52 31.36 -9.72
CA GLU A 122 -2.41 31.63 -8.78
C GLU A 122 -1.46 30.42 -8.75
N GLU A 123 -0.26 30.58 -9.34
CA GLU A 123 1.00 29.91 -8.99
C GLU A 123 2.03 30.15 -10.12
N GLU A 124 2.67 31.31 -10.09
CA GLU A 124 3.98 31.55 -10.68
C GLU A 124 4.93 31.85 -9.51
N GLU A 125 5.55 30.81 -8.93
CA GLU A 125 6.85 30.81 -8.22
C GLU A 125 7.05 29.55 -7.36
N LEU A 126 7.10 28.37 -8.01
CA LEU A 126 7.87 27.23 -7.50
C LEU A 126 8.11 26.30 -8.70
N PHE A 127 9.37 25.99 -9.01
CA PHE A 127 9.87 25.25 -10.19
C PHE A 127 10.21 26.05 -11.46
N GLY A 128 11.35 26.77 -11.42
CA GLY A 128 12.23 27.01 -12.59
C GLY A 128 13.66 26.66 -12.18
N ARG A 129 14.55 26.07 -12.97
CA ARG A 129 14.77 26.09 -14.43
C ARG A 129 15.58 24.85 -14.85
N PHE A 130 15.24 24.19 -15.96
CA PHE A 130 16.19 23.37 -16.73
C PHE A 130 15.92 23.56 -18.23
N ASN A 131 16.79 24.34 -18.88
CA ASN A 131 17.13 24.47 -20.31
C ASN A 131 17.67 25.90 -20.52
N SER A 132 18.79 26.24 -21.17
CA SER A 132 19.78 25.55 -22.01
C SER A 132 21.09 26.37 -22.02
N SER A 133 22.19 25.71 -22.40
CA SER A 133 23.42 26.21 -23.10
C SER A 133 23.89 27.67 -22.92
N GLY A 134 25.11 27.85 -22.41
CA GLY A 134 25.88 29.09 -22.54
C GLY A 134 27.21 29.06 -21.79
N SER A 135 28.30 29.19 -22.54
CA SER A 135 29.69 29.27 -22.05
C SER A 135 29.91 30.53 -21.19
N GLY A 136 30.68 30.43 -20.09
CA GLY A 136 31.09 31.60 -19.32
C GLY A 136 31.63 31.27 -17.92
N VAL A 137 32.95 31.37 -17.76
CA VAL A 137 33.71 31.27 -16.50
C VAL A 137 33.47 32.53 -15.65
N VAL A 138 33.06 32.40 -14.37
CA VAL A 138 33.50 33.27 -13.24
C VAL A 138 33.26 32.56 -11.89
N ASN A 139 34.29 32.51 -11.04
CA ASN A 139 34.26 32.16 -9.60
C ASN A 139 33.71 33.33 -8.75
N THR A 140 32.88 33.08 -7.72
CA THR A 140 33.15 33.39 -6.29
C THR A 140 31.92 33.24 -5.35
N ALA A 141 32.07 32.37 -4.36
CA ALA A 141 31.84 32.52 -2.90
C ALA A 141 30.47 32.91 -2.27
N LEU A 142 29.99 31.98 -1.40
CA LEU A 142 29.28 32.13 -0.10
C LEU A 142 27.77 32.49 -0.15
N SER A 143 26.82 31.88 0.60
CA SER A 143 26.84 31.03 1.81
C SER A 143 25.50 30.24 1.87
N GLY A 144 25.53 28.93 2.15
CA GLY A 144 24.32 28.10 2.29
C GLY A 144 24.17 27.52 3.70
N SER A 145 23.00 27.70 4.31
CA SER A 145 22.59 27.05 5.56
C SER A 145 21.97 25.67 5.23
N LEU A 146 22.41 24.64 5.95
CA LEU A 146 22.11 23.23 5.73
C LEU A 146 20.76 22.83 6.37
N SER A 147 19.91 22.13 5.61
CA SER A 147 18.90 21.20 6.12
C SER A 147 19.11 19.84 5.45
N SER A 148 19.53 18.86 6.25
CA SER A 148 19.98 17.52 5.84
C SER A 148 18.80 16.55 5.68
N SER A 149 18.76 15.85 4.56
CA SER A 149 18.02 14.60 4.37
C SER A 149 19.01 13.50 3.94
N THR A 150 19.50 12.71 4.90
CA THR A 150 20.34 11.53 4.65
C THR A 150 19.69 10.30 5.27
N LEU A 151 19.10 9.45 4.43
CA LEU A 151 19.12 8.01 4.64
C LEU A 151 20.34 7.48 3.89
N THR A 152 21.19 6.78 4.64
CA THR A 152 22.58 6.50 4.34
C THR A 152 22.72 5.41 3.28
N ASN A 153 23.24 5.77 2.09
CA ASN A 153 24.26 4.93 1.48
C ASN A 153 25.37 4.77 2.52
N GLY A 154 25.80 3.55 2.84
CA GLY A 154 27.06 3.36 3.55
C GLY A 154 28.12 4.23 2.89
N SER A 155 28.73 5.12 3.69
CA SER A 155 29.61 6.22 3.32
C SER A 155 30.16 6.12 1.89
N ALA A 156 29.46 6.71 0.92
CA ALA A 156 29.96 6.80 -0.45
C ALA A 156 30.96 7.96 -0.50
N PRO A 157 32.26 7.70 -0.71
CA PRO A 157 33.18 8.77 -1.07
C PRO A 157 32.72 9.33 -2.40
N LEU A 158 32.73 10.66 -2.53
CA LEU A 158 32.59 11.36 -3.80
C LEU A 158 33.74 10.93 -4.71
N TYR A 159 33.58 9.81 -5.39
CA TYR A 159 34.58 9.28 -6.31
C TYR A 159 34.36 9.92 -7.69
N PRO A 160 35.46 10.33 -8.37
CA PRO A 160 35.37 10.91 -9.71
C PRO A 160 34.76 9.89 -10.69
N GLN A 161 33.93 10.36 -11.63
CA GLN A 161 33.34 9.55 -12.69
C GLN A 161 34.44 8.91 -13.56
N THR A 162 34.88 7.71 -13.20
CA THR A 162 35.86 6.94 -13.98
C THR A 162 35.16 6.25 -15.15
N VAL A 163 35.24 6.85 -16.34
CA VAL A 163 34.89 6.21 -17.62
C VAL A 163 35.80 4.98 -17.80
N THR A 164 35.24 3.77 -17.74
CA THR A 164 36.07 2.57 -17.52
C THR A 164 36.02 1.51 -18.60
N GLN A 165 35.30 1.70 -19.71
CA GLN A 165 35.44 0.80 -20.87
C GLN A 165 34.86 1.40 -22.15
N ARG A 166 35.66 1.42 -23.23
CA ARG A 166 35.20 1.55 -24.62
C ARG A 166 35.29 0.19 -25.29
N SER A 167 34.20 -0.55 -25.31
CA SER A 167 34.08 -1.78 -26.11
C SER A 167 32.97 -1.57 -27.14
N GLY A 168 33.31 -1.63 -28.43
CA GLY A 168 32.33 -1.54 -29.51
C GLY A 168 31.61 -0.20 -29.70
N GLY A 169 32.17 0.92 -29.24
CA GLY A 169 31.56 2.27 -29.36
C GLY A 169 30.60 2.65 -28.22
N VAL A 170 30.41 1.77 -27.25
CA VAL A 170 29.59 2.00 -26.06
C VAL A 170 30.49 2.39 -24.88
N THR A 171 30.14 3.46 -24.17
CA THR A 171 30.87 3.93 -22.99
C THR A 171 30.12 3.48 -21.74
N TRP A 172 30.82 2.91 -20.75
CA TRP A 172 30.24 2.53 -19.46
C TRP A 172 30.81 3.41 -18.33
N ILE A 173 29.92 3.97 -17.51
CA ILE A 173 30.26 4.75 -16.31
C ILE A 173 30.01 3.86 -15.10
N GLU A 174 31.00 3.69 -14.24
CA GLU A 174 30.80 3.01 -12.94
C GLU A 174 29.90 3.86 -12.03
N VAL A 175 28.80 3.28 -11.56
CA VAL A 175 27.79 3.94 -10.71
C VAL A 175 27.65 3.32 -9.32
N GLY A 176 28.28 2.18 -9.06
CA GLY A 176 28.22 1.52 -7.75
C GLY A 176 29.23 0.39 -7.59
N ARG A 177 29.54 0.03 -6.34
CA ARG A 177 30.45 -1.08 -5.96
C ARG A 177 29.86 -2.05 -4.94
N SER A 178 28.63 -1.81 -4.52
CA SER A 178 27.90 -2.70 -3.61
C SER A 178 27.32 -3.89 -4.39
N LYS A 179 27.00 -4.97 -3.69
CA LYS A 179 26.24 -6.09 -4.27
C LYS A 179 24.90 -5.58 -4.82
N THR A 180 24.21 -4.75 -4.07
CA THR A 180 22.94 -4.13 -4.46
C THR A 180 23.15 -2.76 -5.11
N TYR A 181 22.14 -2.29 -5.84
CA TYR A 181 22.12 -0.94 -6.41
C TYR A 181 20.69 -0.41 -6.52
N THR A 182 20.46 0.83 -6.10
CA THR A 182 19.17 1.50 -6.27
C THR A 182 19.27 2.51 -7.40
N PRO A 183 18.59 2.31 -8.54
CA PRO A 183 18.62 3.25 -9.65
C PRO A 183 18.10 4.64 -9.24
N SER A 184 18.78 5.66 -9.72
CA SER A 184 18.46 7.08 -9.56
C SER A 184 17.75 7.64 -10.79
N ALA A 185 17.27 8.88 -10.70
CA ALA A 185 16.65 9.57 -11.82
C ALA A 185 17.62 9.75 -13.02
N ASP A 186 18.93 9.84 -12.77
CA ASP A 186 19.94 9.96 -13.83
C ASP A 186 20.11 8.66 -14.64
N ASP A 187 19.67 7.53 -14.08
CA ASP A 187 19.76 6.24 -14.74
C ASP A 187 18.60 5.99 -15.70
N ILE A 188 17.51 6.77 -15.62
CA ILE A 188 16.32 6.62 -16.49
C ILE A 188 16.73 6.57 -17.97
N GLY A 189 16.22 5.57 -18.68
CA GLY A 189 16.48 5.32 -20.09
C GLY A 189 17.82 4.65 -20.39
N HIS A 190 18.65 4.39 -19.37
CA HIS A 190 19.94 3.73 -19.54
C HIS A 190 19.86 2.27 -19.09
N VAL A 191 20.62 1.42 -19.78
CA VAL A 191 20.90 0.04 -19.33
C VAL A 191 21.94 0.07 -18.21
N LEU A 192 21.71 -0.74 -17.19
CA LEU A 192 22.67 -1.02 -16.15
C LEU A 192 23.38 -2.35 -16.42
N LYS A 193 24.67 -2.41 -16.05
CA LYS A 193 25.50 -3.61 -16.09
C LYS A 193 25.95 -3.94 -14.68
N PHE A 194 25.67 -5.15 -14.22
CA PHE A 194 26.23 -5.70 -12.99
C PHE A 194 27.41 -6.62 -13.32
N GLU A 195 28.51 -6.47 -12.58
CA GLU A 195 29.67 -7.36 -12.64
C GLU A 195 29.95 -7.96 -11.25
N CYS A 196 30.22 -9.26 -11.22
CA CYS A 196 30.64 -10.00 -10.05
C CYS A 196 31.88 -10.84 -10.38
N VAL A 197 32.93 -10.71 -9.57
CA VAL A 197 34.20 -11.42 -9.79
C VAL A 197 34.83 -11.80 -8.46
N VAL A 198 35.52 -12.95 -8.43
CA VAL A 198 36.32 -13.39 -7.29
C VAL A 198 37.66 -12.67 -7.33
N VAL A 199 38.14 -12.22 -6.18
CA VAL A 199 39.40 -11.48 -6.05
C VAL A 199 40.24 -12.11 -4.96
N ASP A 200 41.52 -12.25 -5.24
CA ASP A 200 42.51 -12.65 -4.26
C ASP A 200 42.79 -11.49 -3.28
N ALA A 201 42.66 -11.75 -1.98
CA ALA A 201 42.70 -10.73 -0.94
C ALA A 201 44.08 -10.10 -0.78
N GLU A 202 45.16 -10.81 -1.12
CA GLU A 202 46.54 -10.36 -0.95
C GLU A 202 47.02 -9.60 -2.19
N THR A 203 46.94 -10.23 -3.35
CA THR A 203 47.42 -9.68 -4.63
C THR A 203 46.45 -8.66 -5.25
N LYS A 204 45.19 -8.65 -4.80
CA LYS A 204 44.07 -7.86 -5.36
C LYS A 204 43.75 -8.19 -6.83
N LEU A 205 44.32 -9.27 -7.36
CA LEU A 205 44.12 -9.75 -8.72
C LEU A 205 42.79 -10.50 -8.85
N LEU A 206 42.22 -10.45 -10.06
CA LEU A 206 41.00 -11.17 -10.39
C LEU A 206 41.29 -12.67 -10.51
N VAL A 207 40.39 -13.48 -9.97
CA VAL A 207 40.46 -14.93 -9.97
C VAL A 207 39.25 -15.47 -10.73
N GLY A 208 39.49 -16.16 -11.84
CA GLY A 208 38.44 -16.73 -12.69
C GLY A 208 37.73 -15.70 -13.58
N HIS A 209 36.51 -16.04 -14.01
CA HIS A 209 35.73 -15.25 -14.96
C HIS A 209 34.91 -14.15 -14.28
N VAL A 210 34.82 -12.98 -14.91
CA VAL A 210 33.89 -11.91 -14.54
C VAL A 210 32.50 -12.31 -14.99
N ASN A 211 31.58 -12.49 -14.05
CA ASN A 211 30.17 -12.75 -14.35
C ASN A 211 29.46 -11.41 -14.56
N THR A 212 28.76 -11.27 -15.69
CA THR A 212 28.12 -10.01 -16.08
C THR A 212 26.64 -10.21 -16.37
N ILE A 213 25.81 -9.25 -15.96
CA ILE A 213 24.38 -9.16 -16.31
C ILE A 213 24.09 -7.77 -16.83
N LEU A 214 23.26 -7.69 -17.87
CA LEU A 214 22.67 -6.44 -18.36
C LEU A 214 21.20 -6.38 -17.98
N THR A 215 20.72 -5.19 -17.63
CA THR A 215 19.30 -4.92 -17.42
C THR A 215 18.64 -4.43 -18.72
N SER A 216 17.32 -4.31 -18.71
CA SER A 216 16.59 -3.39 -19.57
C SER A 216 16.88 -1.93 -19.18
N CYS A 217 16.34 -0.96 -19.93
CA CYS A 217 16.47 0.45 -19.56
C CYS A 217 15.80 0.72 -18.22
N VAL A 218 16.40 1.58 -17.38
CA VAL A 218 15.76 2.05 -16.14
C VAL A 218 14.52 2.86 -16.48
N ILE A 219 13.42 2.55 -15.79
CA ILE A 219 12.14 3.23 -15.98
C ILE A 219 11.82 4.10 -14.77
N PRO A 220 11.13 5.24 -14.97
CA PRO A 220 10.61 6.01 -13.84
C PRO A 220 9.60 5.15 -13.07
N ALA A 221 9.54 5.29 -11.74
CA ALA A 221 8.52 4.61 -10.95
C ALA A 221 7.11 5.06 -11.40
N PRO A 222 6.27 4.17 -11.93
CA PRO A 222 4.86 4.47 -12.14
C PRO A 222 4.24 4.99 -10.84
N SER A 223 3.42 6.02 -10.95
CA SER A 223 2.66 6.55 -9.82
C SER A 223 1.22 6.80 -10.26
N PRO A 224 0.24 6.31 -9.48
CA PRO A 224 -1.15 6.62 -9.73
C PRO A 224 -1.37 8.11 -9.48
N SER A 225 -2.41 8.66 -10.09
CA SER A 225 -2.82 10.03 -9.77
C SER A 225 -3.28 10.09 -8.31
N PRO A 226 -2.86 11.09 -7.52
CA PRO A 226 -3.30 11.23 -6.15
C PRO A 226 -4.83 11.29 -6.06
N ARG A 227 -5.42 10.50 -5.16
CA ARG A 227 -6.86 10.51 -4.90
C ARG A 227 -7.24 11.66 -3.97
N ARG A 228 -8.38 12.31 -4.23
CA ARG A 228 -8.88 13.45 -3.45
C ARG A 228 -9.85 13.02 -2.34
N LEU A 229 -9.77 13.69 -1.19
CA LEU A 229 -10.82 13.63 -0.16
C LEU A 229 -12.00 14.51 -0.61
N ILE A 230 -13.18 13.89 -0.72
CA ILE A 230 -14.43 14.53 -1.12
C ILE A 230 -15.24 14.85 0.13
N PRO A 231 -15.54 16.13 0.42
CA PRO A 231 -16.41 16.52 1.52
C PRO A 231 -17.80 15.91 1.35
N VAL A 232 -18.35 15.36 2.44
CA VAL A 232 -19.71 14.83 2.49
C VAL A 232 -20.57 15.52 3.55
N SER A 233 -19.99 16.31 4.47
CA SER A 233 -20.76 17.11 5.43
C SER A 233 -21.26 18.42 4.82
N GLY A 234 -22.56 18.70 4.96
CA GLY A 234 -23.25 19.88 4.37
C GLY A 234 -23.15 21.17 5.19
N VAL A 235 -22.10 21.35 5.98
CA VAL A 235 -21.89 22.59 6.74
C VAL A 235 -20.85 23.42 5.99
N ASP A 236 -21.26 24.64 5.63
CA ASP A 236 -20.51 25.71 4.96
C ASP A 236 -20.58 25.79 3.42
N MET A 237 -21.80 25.88 2.89
CA MET A 237 -22.11 26.60 1.64
C MET A 237 -22.44 28.09 1.89
N MET A 238 -21.82 28.71 2.91
CA MET A 238 -21.89 30.15 3.12
C MET A 238 -20.72 30.62 4.02
N GLY A 239 -19.61 31.06 3.41
CA GLY A 239 -18.54 31.72 4.16
C GLY A 239 -17.16 31.53 3.56
N ASN A 240 -16.79 32.45 2.68
CA ASN A 240 -15.40 32.68 2.28
C ASN A 240 -14.61 33.21 3.50
N VAL A 241 -13.36 32.77 3.69
CA VAL A 241 -12.14 33.52 4.13
C VAL A 241 -11.15 32.60 4.87
N ASP A 242 -9.90 32.65 4.38
CA ASP A 242 -8.61 32.15 4.90
C ASP A 242 -8.28 30.65 4.87
N SER A 243 -7.80 30.25 3.70
CA SER A 243 -6.93 29.11 3.44
C SER A 243 -5.50 29.36 3.95
N ASP A 244 -5.26 29.26 5.27
CA ASP A 244 -3.94 28.85 5.80
C ASP A 244 -3.95 28.31 7.25
N ASP A 245 -5.13 28.08 7.86
CA ASP A 245 -5.21 27.70 9.28
C ASP A 245 -5.86 26.31 9.49
N ARG A 246 -5.34 25.28 8.80
CA ARG A 246 -5.70 23.84 9.03
C ARG A 246 -5.18 23.30 10.36
N VAL A 247 -5.14 24.11 11.42
CA VAL A 247 -5.04 23.61 12.78
C VAL A 247 -6.43 23.08 13.17
N SER A 248 -6.70 21.85 12.74
CA SER A 248 -7.97 21.12 12.92
C SER A 248 -8.50 21.18 14.35
N SER A 249 -9.55 21.95 14.58
CA SER A 249 -10.36 21.81 15.80
C SER A 249 -11.26 20.55 15.67
N GLY A 250 -10.72 19.38 16.02
CA GLY A 250 -11.52 18.21 16.39
C GLY A 250 -11.75 17.09 15.36
N THR A 251 -11.21 17.16 14.14
CA THR A 251 -11.33 16.08 13.13
C THR A 251 -10.12 15.14 13.13
N PHE A 252 -10.29 13.91 12.65
CA PHE A 252 -9.22 12.95 12.44
C PHE A 252 -9.52 12.01 11.28
N THR A 253 -8.50 11.39 10.69
CA THR A 253 -8.62 10.53 9.51
C THR A 253 -8.26 9.07 9.77
N VAL A 254 -8.94 8.16 9.07
CA VAL A 254 -8.77 6.71 9.21
C VAL A 254 -8.65 6.06 7.83
N LEU A 255 -7.53 5.39 7.58
CA LEU A 255 -7.26 4.60 6.38
C LEU A 255 -7.51 3.12 6.68
N SER A 256 -8.19 2.40 5.79
CA SER A 256 -8.28 0.94 5.77
C SER A 256 -7.79 0.41 4.43
N TYR A 257 -6.86 -0.54 4.42
CA TYR A 257 -6.25 -1.03 3.18
C TYR A 257 -5.69 -2.45 3.31
N ASN A 258 -6.22 -3.39 2.51
CA ASN A 258 -5.57 -4.66 2.26
C ASN A 258 -4.41 -4.43 1.28
N ILE A 259 -3.18 -4.74 1.70
CA ILE A 259 -1.96 -4.39 0.94
C ILE A 259 -1.39 -5.53 0.09
N LEU A 260 -2.11 -6.65 -0.01
CA LEU A 260 -1.70 -7.85 -0.74
C LEU A 260 -0.35 -8.42 -0.25
N ALA A 261 -0.38 -9.46 0.58
CA ALA A 261 0.84 -10.11 1.08
C ALA A 261 1.69 -10.67 -0.08
N GLU A 262 3.03 -10.65 0.02
CA GLU A 262 3.91 -11.21 -1.02
C GLU A 262 3.63 -12.69 -1.28
N VAL A 263 3.32 -13.46 -0.23
CA VAL A 263 2.92 -14.87 -0.36
C VAL A 263 1.71 -15.10 -1.28
N TYR A 264 0.88 -14.08 -1.49
CA TYR A 264 -0.28 -14.16 -2.38
C TYR A 264 -0.06 -13.46 -3.72
N ALA A 265 0.95 -12.59 -3.85
CA ALA A 265 1.29 -11.83 -5.04
C ALA A 265 2.01 -12.67 -6.13
N SER A 266 1.48 -13.84 -6.47
CA SER A 266 2.04 -14.75 -7.46
C SER A 266 1.56 -14.44 -8.89
N SER A 267 2.45 -14.64 -9.88
CA SER A 267 2.09 -14.56 -11.30
C SER A 267 1.06 -15.59 -11.75
N GLU A 268 0.79 -16.62 -10.95
CA GLU A 268 -0.30 -17.58 -11.19
C GLU A 268 -1.67 -16.89 -11.07
N PHE A 269 -1.89 -16.15 -9.97
CA PHE A 269 -3.14 -15.41 -9.73
C PHE A 269 -3.17 -14.09 -10.51
N TYR A 270 -2.01 -13.49 -10.73
CA TYR A 270 -1.89 -12.15 -11.32
C TYR A 270 -1.14 -12.16 -12.66
N SER A 271 -1.46 -13.11 -13.55
CA SER A 271 -0.78 -13.28 -14.85
C SER A 271 -0.85 -12.08 -15.80
N TYR A 272 -1.75 -11.12 -15.55
CA TYR A 272 -1.82 -9.83 -16.27
C TYR A 272 -0.83 -8.79 -15.75
N CYS A 273 -0.40 -8.90 -14.48
CA CYS A 273 0.51 -7.94 -13.87
C CYS A 273 1.95 -8.38 -14.15
N PRO A 274 2.81 -7.49 -14.68
CA PRO A 274 4.21 -7.82 -14.88
C PRO A 274 4.89 -8.28 -13.58
N SER A 275 5.74 -9.30 -13.64
CA SER A 275 6.41 -9.86 -12.45
C SER A 275 7.20 -8.83 -11.65
N TRP A 276 7.78 -7.83 -12.32
CA TRP A 276 8.48 -6.72 -11.68
C TRP A 276 7.54 -5.81 -10.87
N ALA A 277 6.27 -5.68 -11.28
CA ALA A 277 5.27 -4.89 -10.58
C ALA A 277 4.64 -5.68 -9.42
N LEU A 278 4.66 -7.02 -9.49
CA LEU A 278 4.26 -7.91 -8.40
C LEU A 278 5.33 -8.05 -7.30
N SER A 279 6.60 -7.91 -7.67
CA SER A 279 7.75 -7.99 -6.76
C SER A 279 7.57 -7.10 -5.54
N TRP A 280 7.82 -7.66 -4.37
CA TRP A 280 7.73 -6.93 -3.11
C TRP A 280 8.65 -5.71 -3.07
N GLN A 281 9.85 -5.78 -3.66
CA GLN A 281 10.80 -4.68 -3.70
C GLN A 281 10.22 -3.43 -4.40
N TYR A 282 9.38 -3.64 -5.41
CA TYR A 282 8.64 -2.58 -6.07
C TYR A 282 7.41 -2.16 -5.26
N ARG A 283 6.54 -3.13 -4.92
CA ARG A 283 5.25 -2.85 -4.26
C ARG A 283 5.42 -2.09 -2.95
N ARG A 284 6.39 -2.48 -2.12
CA ARG A 284 6.62 -1.87 -0.78
C ARG A 284 6.87 -0.37 -0.85
N GLN A 285 7.64 0.09 -1.85
CA GLN A 285 7.96 1.50 -2.00
C GLN A 285 6.74 2.31 -2.44
N ASN A 286 5.95 1.75 -3.35
CA ASN A 286 4.71 2.37 -3.80
C ASN A 286 3.63 2.37 -2.72
N LEU A 287 3.47 1.28 -1.97
CA LEU A 287 2.56 1.17 -0.83
C LEU A 287 2.92 2.19 0.25
N LEU A 288 4.20 2.30 0.60
CA LEU A 288 4.66 3.29 1.57
C LEU A 288 4.37 4.72 1.09
N ARG A 289 4.67 5.03 -0.17
CA ARG A 289 4.40 6.35 -0.76
C ARG A 289 2.91 6.69 -0.76
N GLU A 290 2.05 5.71 -1.08
CA GLU A 290 0.59 5.87 -1.06
C GLU A 290 0.10 6.12 0.38
N ILE A 291 0.47 5.26 1.33
CA ILE A 291 0.05 5.36 2.74
C ILE A 291 0.50 6.69 3.37
N VAL A 292 1.77 7.06 3.18
CA VAL A 292 2.32 8.33 3.68
C VAL A 292 1.69 9.52 2.97
N GLY A 293 1.39 9.40 1.68
CA GLY A 293 0.75 10.43 0.87
C GLY A 293 -0.63 10.83 1.39
N TYR A 294 -1.39 9.87 1.93
CA TYR A 294 -2.70 10.14 2.54
C TYR A 294 -2.61 10.89 3.88
N ARG A 295 -1.48 10.83 4.58
CA ARG A 295 -1.27 11.46 5.91
C ARG A 295 -2.37 11.14 6.93
N ALA A 296 -2.91 9.91 6.88
CA ALA A 296 -4.02 9.49 7.73
C ALA A 296 -3.58 9.46 9.21
N ASP A 297 -4.44 9.86 10.14
CA ASP A 297 -4.06 9.86 11.56
C ASP A 297 -4.04 8.45 12.16
N ILE A 298 -4.88 7.55 11.62
CA ILE A 298 -4.95 6.13 11.94
C ILE A 298 -4.93 5.33 10.63
N VAL A 299 -4.13 4.27 10.58
CA VAL A 299 -3.99 3.39 9.41
C VAL A 299 -4.20 1.93 9.83
N CYS A 300 -5.21 1.27 9.26
CA CYS A 300 -5.54 -0.12 9.44
C CYS A 300 -5.16 -0.91 8.18
N LEU A 301 -4.11 -1.73 8.26
CA LEU A 301 -3.66 -2.57 7.16
C LEU A 301 -4.04 -4.05 7.40
N GLN A 302 -4.41 -4.74 6.32
CA GLN A 302 -4.60 -6.19 6.27
C GLN A 302 -3.56 -6.81 5.34
N GLU A 303 -3.31 -8.10 5.48
CA GLU A 303 -2.29 -8.84 4.71
C GLU A 303 -0.85 -8.31 4.87
N VAL A 304 -0.53 -7.84 6.08
CA VAL A 304 0.83 -7.42 6.40
C VAL A 304 1.63 -8.64 6.86
N GLN A 305 2.63 -9.08 6.09
CA GLN A 305 3.53 -10.16 6.51
C GLN A 305 4.41 -9.74 7.69
N SER A 306 4.76 -10.72 8.53
CA SER A 306 5.42 -10.45 9.81
C SER A 306 6.84 -9.90 9.62
N ASP A 307 7.64 -10.48 8.73
CA ASP A 307 8.94 -9.96 8.32
C ASP A 307 8.84 -8.54 7.72
N HIS A 308 7.88 -8.30 6.83
CA HIS A 308 7.66 -7.00 6.20
C HIS A 308 7.18 -5.93 7.18
N PHE A 309 6.45 -6.32 8.22
CA PHE A 309 6.08 -5.42 9.30
C PHE A 309 7.33 -4.95 10.06
N GLU A 310 8.13 -5.89 10.57
CA GLU A 310 9.29 -5.60 11.43
C GLU A 310 10.42 -4.90 10.67
N GLU A 311 10.72 -5.34 9.44
CA GLU A 311 11.88 -4.86 8.68
C GLU A 311 11.59 -3.60 7.85
N PHE A 312 10.32 -3.34 7.52
CA PHE A 312 9.95 -2.26 6.59
C PHE A 312 8.85 -1.34 7.13
N PHE A 313 7.61 -1.80 7.31
CA PHE A 313 6.52 -0.87 7.62
C PHE A 313 6.66 -0.18 8.98
N ALA A 314 7.01 -0.92 10.04
CA ALA A 314 7.20 -0.36 11.36
C ALA A 314 8.33 0.70 11.38
N PRO A 315 9.56 0.42 10.93
CA PRO A 315 10.62 1.42 10.94
C PRO A 315 10.39 2.56 9.94
N GLU A 316 9.77 2.34 8.78
CA GLU A 316 9.51 3.44 7.83
C GLU A 316 8.39 4.36 8.31
N LEU A 317 7.27 3.84 8.82
CA LEU A 317 6.19 4.67 9.35
C LEU A 317 6.55 5.34 10.68
N ASP A 318 7.47 4.76 11.46
CA ASP A 318 8.05 5.41 12.64
C ASP A 318 8.71 6.75 12.29
N LYS A 319 9.47 6.82 11.18
CA LYS A 319 10.07 8.06 10.67
C LYS A 319 9.03 9.12 10.31
N HIS A 320 7.80 8.70 10.02
CA HIS A 320 6.66 9.57 9.75
C HIS A 320 5.79 9.85 10.99
N GLY A 321 6.26 9.49 12.20
CA GLY A 321 5.62 9.83 13.47
C GLY A 321 4.52 8.86 13.92
N TYR A 322 4.42 7.68 13.28
CA TYR A 322 3.44 6.66 13.66
C TYR A 322 3.97 5.70 14.71
N GLU A 323 3.12 5.37 15.68
CA GLU A 323 3.27 4.18 16.52
C GLU A 323 2.46 3.04 15.91
N ALA A 324 2.93 1.80 16.10
CA ALA A 324 2.36 0.62 15.45
C ALA A 324 1.91 -0.45 16.46
N LEU A 325 0.79 -1.09 16.16
CA LEU A 325 0.34 -2.33 16.78
C LEU A 325 0.18 -3.39 15.70
N TYR A 326 0.65 -4.60 15.94
CA TYR A 326 0.55 -5.69 14.98
C TYR A 326 0.01 -6.97 15.62
N LYS A 327 -0.77 -7.72 14.85
CA LYS A 327 -1.20 -9.08 15.18
C LYS A 327 -1.15 -9.96 13.94
N ARG A 328 -0.19 -10.88 13.93
CA ARG A 328 -0.12 -11.99 12.96
C ARG A 328 -1.29 -12.96 13.14
N LYS A 329 -1.67 -13.64 12.05
CA LYS A 329 -2.57 -14.81 12.09
C LYS A 329 -1.95 -15.96 12.91
N THR A 330 -2.78 -16.91 13.37
CA THR A 330 -2.37 -17.97 14.31
C THR A 330 -1.54 -19.09 13.70
N ASN A 331 -1.50 -19.22 12.37
CA ASN A 331 -0.67 -20.19 11.63
C ASN A 331 -0.88 -21.67 12.05
N GLU A 332 -2.11 -22.05 12.41
CA GLU A 332 -2.45 -23.44 12.78
C GLU A 332 -2.90 -24.27 11.57
N VAL A 333 -3.47 -23.62 10.55
CA VAL A 333 -3.99 -24.24 9.32
C VAL A 333 -2.98 -24.11 8.18
N TYR A 334 -2.35 -22.95 8.03
CA TYR A 334 -1.32 -22.73 7.03
C TYR A 334 0.04 -23.21 7.56
N GLY A 335 0.62 -24.25 6.95
CA GLY A 335 1.93 -24.81 7.33
C GLY A 335 3.12 -24.04 6.75
N GLY A 336 3.09 -22.70 6.80
CA GLY A 336 4.12 -21.82 6.23
C GLY A 336 5.23 -21.43 7.21
N ASN A 337 6.28 -20.78 6.70
CA ASN A 337 7.28 -20.13 7.56
C ASN A 337 6.57 -19.08 8.44
N ILE A 338 6.79 -19.12 9.75
CA ILE A 338 6.14 -18.23 10.71
C ILE A 338 6.42 -16.75 10.42
N ASP A 339 7.57 -16.46 9.81
CA ASP A 339 7.99 -15.10 9.47
C ASP A 339 7.22 -14.54 8.27
N THR A 340 6.70 -15.40 7.38
CA THR A 340 5.98 -14.97 6.17
C THR A 340 4.46 -14.97 6.35
N VAL A 341 3.96 -15.31 7.55
CA VAL A 341 2.55 -15.28 7.91
C VAL A 341 2.07 -13.84 7.99
N ASP A 342 0.96 -13.56 7.32
CA ASP A 342 0.33 -12.24 7.31
C ASP A 342 -0.56 -11.98 8.53
N GLY A 343 -0.92 -10.71 8.72
CA GLY A 343 -1.70 -10.25 9.84
C GLY A 343 -2.33 -8.88 9.60
N CYS A 344 -2.82 -8.31 10.70
CA CYS A 344 -3.39 -6.97 10.73
C CYS A 344 -2.45 -6.03 11.49
N ALA A 345 -2.18 -4.85 10.93
CA ALA A 345 -1.42 -3.79 11.57
C ALA A 345 -2.28 -2.54 11.73
N THR A 346 -2.18 -1.88 12.88
CA THR A 346 -2.82 -0.58 13.14
C THR A 346 -1.75 0.41 13.53
N PHE A 347 -1.54 1.43 12.69
CA PHE A 347 -0.65 2.54 12.95
C PHE A 347 -1.46 3.77 13.36
N PHE A 348 -0.91 4.61 14.23
CA PHE A 348 -1.52 5.89 14.60
C PHE A 348 -0.48 6.95 14.93
N ARG A 349 -0.77 8.19 14.59
CA ARG A 349 0.12 9.34 14.82
C ARG A 349 0.32 9.61 16.30
N ARG A 350 1.58 9.60 16.77
CA ARG A 350 1.93 9.78 18.19
C ARG A 350 1.58 11.16 18.74
N ASP A 351 1.59 12.17 17.90
CA ASP A 351 1.21 13.54 18.26
C ASP A 351 -0.31 13.70 18.41
N ARG A 352 -1.10 12.80 17.81
CA ARG A 352 -2.57 12.87 17.84
C ARG A 352 -3.23 11.83 18.72
N PHE A 353 -2.60 10.68 18.91
CA PHE A 353 -3.13 9.56 19.67
C PHE A 353 -2.07 8.91 20.57
N SER A 354 -2.52 8.25 21.62
CA SER A 354 -1.73 7.29 22.40
C SER A 354 -2.51 6.01 22.61
N ASN A 355 -1.84 4.86 22.54
CA ASN A 355 -2.46 3.58 22.86
C ASN A 355 -2.77 3.47 24.35
N VAL A 356 -4.02 3.14 24.68
CA VAL A 356 -4.48 2.84 26.04
C VAL A 356 -4.54 1.34 26.25
N LYS A 357 -5.07 0.61 25.27
CA LYS A 357 -5.24 -0.84 25.38
C LYS A 357 -5.28 -1.52 24.03
N LYS A 358 -4.59 -2.65 23.94
CA LYS A 358 -4.62 -3.58 22.82
C LYS A 358 -5.44 -4.81 23.20
N TYR A 359 -6.34 -5.24 22.34
CA TYR A 359 -7.01 -6.53 22.42
C TYR A 359 -6.78 -7.30 21.13
N GLU A 360 -6.54 -8.61 21.26
CA GLU A 360 -6.31 -9.51 20.14
C GLU A 360 -7.39 -10.59 20.17
N VAL A 361 -8.14 -10.70 19.08
CA VAL A 361 -9.13 -11.75 18.89
C VAL A 361 -8.52 -12.80 17.99
N GLU A 362 -8.41 -14.02 18.50
CA GLU A 362 -8.02 -15.20 17.72
C GLU A 362 -9.26 -16.07 17.54
N PHE A 363 -9.80 -16.11 16.31
CA PHE A 363 -11.03 -16.85 16.06
C PHE A 363 -10.84 -18.36 16.26
N ASN A 364 -9.63 -18.88 16.10
CA ASN A 364 -9.33 -20.28 16.40
C ASN A 364 -9.55 -20.62 17.89
N LYS A 365 -9.09 -19.76 18.81
CA LYS A 365 -9.35 -19.94 20.25
C LYS A 365 -10.84 -19.88 20.56
N ALA A 366 -11.56 -18.95 19.94
CA ALA A 366 -13.02 -18.87 20.07
C ALA A 366 -13.71 -20.14 19.51
N ALA A 367 -13.20 -20.71 18.42
CA ALA A 367 -13.73 -21.93 17.81
C ALA A 367 -13.50 -23.16 18.70
N GLN A 368 -12.34 -23.25 19.36
CA GLN A 368 -12.03 -24.29 20.33
C GLN A 368 -13.02 -24.21 21.51
N SER A 369 -13.20 -23.04 22.12
CA SER A 369 -14.15 -22.85 23.21
C SER A 369 -15.60 -23.14 22.81
N LEU A 370 -16.01 -22.75 21.60
CA LEU A 370 -17.34 -23.06 21.06
C LEU A 370 -17.55 -24.56 20.89
N THR A 371 -16.55 -25.23 20.30
CA THR A 371 -16.58 -26.68 20.04
C THR A 371 -16.62 -27.48 21.34
N GLU A 372 -15.90 -27.03 22.37
CA GLU A 372 -15.94 -27.65 23.69
C GLU A 372 -17.30 -27.48 24.38
N ALA A 373 -17.93 -26.32 24.22
CA ALA A 373 -19.19 -26.00 24.89
C ALA A 373 -20.44 -26.58 24.20
N LEU A 374 -20.48 -26.60 22.87
CA LEU A 374 -21.71 -26.88 22.12
C LEU A 374 -21.66 -28.14 21.24
N VAL A 375 -20.47 -28.63 20.87
CA VAL A 375 -20.34 -29.71 19.88
C VAL A 375 -20.11 -31.07 20.57
N PRO A 376 -20.90 -32.11 20.24
CA PRO A 376 -20.69 -33.46 20.76
C PRO A 376 -19.28 -34.00 20.49
N SER A 377 -18.76 -34.82 21.41
CA SER A 377 -17.38 -35.37 21.35
C SER A 377 -17.05 -36.04 20.02
N THR A 378 -18.01 -36.72 19.40
CA THR A 378 -17.85 -37.44 18.13
C THR A 378 -17.65 -36.52 16.92
N GLN A 379 -18.09 -35.25 17.00
CA GLN A 379 -18.03 -34.28 15.89
C GLN A 379 -16.97 -33.20 16.09
N LYS A 380 -16.28 -33.15 17.24
CA LYS A 380 -15.30 -32.09 17.56
C LYS A 380 -14.23 -31.90 16.50
N LYS A 381 -13.65 -32.99 15.98
CA LYS A 381 -12.62 -32.93 14.93
C LYS A 381 -13.15 -32.30 13.64
N ALA A 382 -14.35 -32.69 13.21
CA ALA A 382 -14.98 -32.14 12.01
C ALA A 382 -15.35 -30.66 12.19
N ALA A 383 -15.85 -30.29 13.37
CA ALA A 383 -16.16 -28.91 13.73
C ALA A 383 -14.91 -28.02 13.71
N LEU A 384 -13.81 -28.45 14.33
CA LEU A 384 -12.55 -27.70 14.32
C LEU A 384 -12.00 -27.55 12.91
N ASN A 385 -12.01 -28.61 12.08
CA ASN A 385 -11.57 -28.51 10.68
C ASN A 385 -12.39 -27.47 9.88
N ARG A 386 -13.68 -27.30 10.20
CA ARG A 386 -14.53 -26.28 9.56
C ARG A 386 -14.27 -24.87 10.12
N LEU A 387 -14.15 -24.71 11.44
CA LEU A 387 -14.12 -23.41 12.12
C LEU A 387 -12.73 -22.76 12.20
N VAL A 388 -11.68 -23.54 12.37
CA VAL A 388 -10.29 -23.05 12.50
C VAL A 388 -9.82 -22.58 11.13
N LYS A 389 -9.55 -21.28 11.00
CA LYS A 389 -9.22 -20.59 9.73
C LYS A 389 -8.11 -19.54 9.87
N ASP A 390 -7.46 -19.47 11.03
CA ASP A 390 -6.35 -18.58 11.38
C ASP A 390 -6.61 -17.08 11.39
N ASN A 391 -7.81 -16.63 11.02
CA ASN A 391 -8.19 -15.24 11.04
C ASN A 391 -8.06 -14.63 12.45
N VAL A 392 -7.76 -13.35 12.48
CA VAL A 392 -7.58 -12.55 13.70
C VAL A 392 -8.24 -11.18 13.55
N ALA A 393 -8.54 -10.56 14.69
CA ALA A 393 -8.85 -9.14 14.74
C ALA A 393 -7.95 -8.43 15.77
N LEU A 394 -7.48 -7.24 15.41
CA LEU A 394 -6.69 -6.35 16.24
C LEU A 394 -7.55 -5.16 16.65
N ILE A 395 -7.76 -4.99 17.96
CA ILE A 395 -8.57 -3.89 18.50
C ILE A 395 -7.67 -3.00 19.34
N ALA A 396 -7.63 -1.71 19.00
CA ALA A 396 -6.88 -0.68 19.70
C ALA A 396 -7.85 0.32 20.35
N VAL A 397 -7.70 0.55 21.65
CA VAL A 397 -8.34 1.67 22.34
C VAL A 397 -7.31 2.79 22.41
N LEU A 398 -7.57 3.87 21.70
CA LEU A 398 -6.70 5.02 21.57
C LEU A 398 -7.25 6.19 22.38
N GLU A 399 -6.38 7.00 22.96
CA GLU A 399 -6.69 8.28 23.57
C GLU A 399 -6.28 9.41 22.62
N ALA A 400 -7.24 10.24 22.23
CA ALA A 400 -7.02 11.42 21.41
C ALA A 400 -6.34 12.53 22.23
N LYS A 401 -5.32 13.13 21.64
CA LYS A 401 -4.52 14.23 22.23
C LYS A 401 -4.91 15.61 21.72
N PHE A 402 -5.85 15.69 20.79
CA PHE A 402 -6.35 16.94 20.24
C PHE A 402 -7.61 17.42 20.98
N SER A 403 -7.73 18.74 21.18
CA SER A 403 -8.85 19.33 21.90
C SER A 403 -9.98 19.73 20.96
N ASN A 404 -11.22 19.36 21.28
CA ASN A 404 -12.40 20.03 20.73
C ASN A 404 -12.49 21.41 21.40
N GLN A 405 -11.97 22.47 20.75
CA GLN A 405 -12.17 23.84 21.23
C GLN A 405 -13.67 24.18 21.14
N GLY A 406 -14.34 24.25 22.29
CA GLY A 406 -15.75 24.62 22.37
C GLY A 406 -16.52 23.97 23.53
N GLY A 407 -16.07 24.14 24.77
CA GLY A 407 -16.89 23.92 25.97
C GLY A 407 -16.26 22.99 27.02
N ASP A 408 -15.77 23.60 28.10
CA ASP A 408 -15.81 23.16 29.51
C ASP A 408 -15.54 21.68 29.90
N ASN A 409 -14.94 20.86 29.03
CA ASN A 409 -14.56 19.48 29.32
C ASN A 409 -13.05 19.36 29.59
N LEU A 410 -12.47 20.30 30.34
CA LEU A 410 -11.09 20.22 30.83
C LEU A 410 -10.99 19.02 31.78
N GLY A 411 -10.54 17.86 31.26
CA GLY A 411 -10.18 16.69 32.09
C GLY A 411 -10.80 15.34 31.70
N LYS A 412 -11.68 15.26 30.69
CA LYS A 412 -12.18 13.95 30.21
C LYS A 412 -11.33 13.43 29.05
N ARG A 413 -10.72 12.26 29.25
CA ARG A 413 -9.99 11.51 28.22
C ARG A 413 -10.93 11.19 27.06
N GLN A 414 -10.59 11.62 25.85
CA GLN A 414 -11.35 11.29 24.66
C GLN A 414 -10.81 9.98 24.09
N LEU A 415 -11.57 8.89 24.29
CA LEU A 415 -11.19 7.57 23.81
C LEU A 415 -11.84 7.27 22.45
N LEU A 416 -11.19 6.42 21.67
CA LEU A 416 -11.64 5.90 20.38
C LEU A 416 -11.27 4.42 20.31
N CYS A 417 -12.21 3.55 19.93
CA CYS A 417 -11.96 2.13 19.72
C CYS A 417 -11.84 1.86 18.22
N VAL A 418 -10.72 1.28 17.77
CA VAL A 418 -10.45 0.96 16.37
C VAL A 418 -10.24 -0.54 16.25
N ALA A 419 -11.14 -1.22 15.57
CA ALA A 419 -11.00 -2.63 15.21
C ALA A 419 -10.49 -2.74 13.77
N ASN A 420 -9.52 -3.62 13.55
CA ASN A 420 -8.97 -4.00 12.26
C ASN A 420 -9.01 -5.52 12.14
N THR A 421 -9.58 -6.07 11.07
CA THR A 421 -9.70 -7.52 10.87
C THR A 421 -9.52 -7.90 9.41
N HIS A 422 -9.15 -9.17 9.18
CA HIS A 422 -9.21 -9.81 7.88
C HIS A 422 -9.95 -11.16 8.01
N ILE A 423 -11.14 -11.27 7.43
CA ILE A 423 -12.00 -12.47 7.48
C ILE A 423 -11.79 -13.31 6.21
N ASN A 424 -10.58 -13.86 6.04
CA ASN A 424 -10.29 -14.73 4.90
C ASN A 424 -10.85 -16.14 5.17
N VAL A 425 -12.05 -16.41 4.67
CA VAL A 425 -12.70 -17.71 4.79
C VAL A 425 -13.19 -18.12 3.40
N PRO A 426 -13.06 -19.40 3.01
CA PRO A 426 -13.63 -19.91 1.76
C PRO A 426 -15.11 -19.51 1.57
N GLN A 427 -15.49 -19.16 0.34
CA GLN A 427 -16.81 -18.60 0.01
C GLN A 427 -17.99 -19.55 0.31
N ASP A 428 -17.73 -20.85 0.36
CA ASP A 428 -18.71 -21.90 0.70
C ASP A 428 -18.98 -22.01 2.22
N LEU A 429 -18.13 -21.43 3.06
CA LEU A 429 -18.23 -21.47 4.52
C LEU A 429 -18.84 -20.18 5.09
N LYS A 430 -20.03 -19.83 4.57
CA LYS A 430 -20.76 -18.59 4.93
C LYS A 430 -21.12 -18.52 6.42
N ASP A 431 -21.45 -19.66 7.01
CA ASP A 431 -21.69 -19.82 8.45
C ASP A 431 -20.48 -19.43 9.29
N VAL A 432 -19.29 -19.85 8.86
CA VAL A 432 -18.03 -19.53 9.56
C VAL A 432 -17.71 -18.04 9.44
N LYS A 433 -17.88 -17.44 8.25
CA LYS A 433 -17.74 -15.98 8.04
C LYS A 433 -18.65 -15.19 8.99
N LEU A 434 -19.93 -15.51 8.98
CA LEU A 434 -20.92 -14.84 9.82
C LEU A 434 -20.62 -15.01 11.30
N TRP A 435 -20.22 -16.21 11.72
CA TRP A 435 -19.85 -16.48 13.11
C TRP A 435 -18.62 -15.68 13.56
N GLN A 436 -17.58 -15.54 12.71
CA GLN A 436 -16.41 -14.73 13.03
C GLN A 436 -16.76 -13.24 13.17
N VAL A 437 -17.54 -12.69 12.23
CA VAL A 437 -18.03 -11.30 12.29
C VAL A 437 -18.89 -11.07 13.54
N HIS A 438 -19.82 -11.98 13.82
CA HIS A 438 -20.63 -11.92 15.04
C HIS A 438 -19.78 -11.97 16.31
N THR A 439 -18.77 -12.84 16.36
CA THR A 439 -17.84 -12.96 17.50
C THR A 439 -17.07 -11.66 17.73
N LEU A 440 -16.58 -11.02 16.66
CA LEU A 440 -15.92 -9.70 16.74
C LEU A 440 -16.87 -8.65 17.32
N LEU A 441 -18.10 -8.55 16.79
CA LEU A 441 -19.07 -7.56 17.23
C LEU A 441 -19.50 -7.76 18.69
N LYS A 442 -19.64 -9.01 19.16
CA LYS A 442 -19.85 -9.31 20.58
C LYS A 442 -18.67 -8.91 21.46
N GLY A 443 -17.45 -9.04 20.96
CA GLY A 443 -16.25 -8.52 21.64
C GLY A 443 -16.30 -7.00 21.78
N LEU A 444 -16.66 -6.30 20.70
CA LEU A 444 -16.79 -4.84 20.68
C LEU A 444 -17.92 -4.34 21.58
N GLU A 445 -19.09 -5.00 21.60
CA GLU A 445 -20.17 -4.66 22.53
C GLU A 445 -19.74 -4.71 24.00
N LYS A 446 -18.90 -5.69 24.39
CA LYS A 446 -18.37 -5.78 25.75
C LYS A 446 -17.47 -4.58 26.08
N ILE A 447 -16.66 -4.15 25.12
CA ILE A 447 -15.82 -2.94 25.25
C ILE A 447 -16.71 -1.70 25.37
N ALA A 448 -17.72 -1.56 24.50
CA ALA A 448 -18.69 -0.46 24.50
C ALA A 448 -19.47 -0.37 25.81
N ALA A 449 -19.84 -1.52 26.38
CA ALA A 449 -20.54 -1.57 27.66
C ALA A 449 -19.65 -1.15 28.83
N SER A 450 -18.34 -1.41 28.75
CA SER A 450 -17.39 -1.02 29.80
C SER A 450 -17.08 0.48 29.81
N ALA A 451 -17.18 1.13 28.65
CA ALA A 451 -16.94 2.55 28.48
C ALA A 451 -17.65 3.02 27.22
N ASP A 452 -18.40 4.12 27.35
CA ASP A 452 -19.07 4.81 26.24
C ASP A 452 -17.99 5.40 25.30
N ILE A 453 -17.48 4.57 24.39
CA ILE A 453 -16.34 4.85 23.49
C ILE A 453 -16.83 4.74 22.04
N PRO A 454 -16.64 5.80 21.22
CA PRO A 454 -16.89 5.74 19.78
C PRO A 454 -16.07 4.61 19.12
N MET A 455 -16.66 3.92 18.15
CA MET A 455 -16.03 2.77 17.51
C MET A 455 -15.88 2.96 16.01
N LEU A 456 -14.74 2.47 15.50
CA LEU A 456 -14.44 2.27 14.10
C LEU A 456 -14.17 0.78 13.89
N VAL A 457 -14.81 0.18 12.89
CA VAL A 457 -14.60 -1.21 12.51
C VAL A 457 -14.14 -1.22 11.06
N CYS A 458 -12.84 -1.40 10.88
CA CYS A 458 -12.15 -1.42 9.60
C CYS A 458 -11.75 -2.85 9.25
N GLY A 459 -11.62 -3.15 7.97
CA GLY A 459 -11.04 -4.41 7.54
C GLY A 459 -11.55 -4.91 6.20
N ASP A 460 -10.91 -5.99 5.77
CA ASP A 460 -11.37 -6.86 4.69
C ASP A 460 -12.25 -7.96 5.31
N PHE A 461 -13.54 -7.89 5.03
CA PHE A 461 -14.52 -8.84 5.53
C PHE A 461 -14.77 -9.99 4.56
N ASN A 462 -14.21 -9.93 3.36
CA ASN A 462 -14.39 -10.91 2.29
C ASN A 462 -15.90 -11.26 2.09
N SER A 463 -16.74 -10.24 2.26
CA SER A 463 -18.20 -10.33 2.34
C SER A 463 -18.81 -9.20 1.53
N VAL A 464 -19.52 -9.56 0.46
CA VAL A 464 -20.17 -8.59 -0.43
C VAL A 464 -21.37 -7.91 0.23
N PRO A 465 -21.75 -6.69 -0.21
CA PRO A 465 -22.95 -6.02 0.26
C PRO A 465 -24.20 -6.91 0.13
N GLY A 466 -25.05 -6.92 1.15
CA GLY A 466 -26.26 -7.77 1.21
C GLY A 466 -26.03 -9.21 1.64
N SER A 467 -24.79 -9.67 1.83
CA SER A 467 -24.51 -10.95 2.49
C SER A 467 -24.93 -10.93 3.96
N ALA A 468 -25.07 -12.09 4.61
CA ALA A 468 -25.42 -12.13 6.04
C ALA A 468 -24.40 -11.42 6.95
N PRO A 469 -23.06 -11.56 6.77
CA PRO A 469 -22.09 -10.81 7.56
C PRO A 469 -22.18 -9.29 7.35
N HIS A 470 -22.40 -8.84 6.10
CA HIS A 470 -22.62 -7.42 5.80
C HIS A 470 -23.90 -6.91 6.44
N SER A 471 -25.01 -7.64 6.32
CA SER A 471 -26.29 -7.29 6.95
C SER A 471 -26.17 -7.17 8.47
N LEU A 472 -25.42 -8.08 9.10
CA LEU A 472 -25.14 -7.99 10.53
C LEU A 472 -24.43 -6.67 10.87
N LEU A 473 -23.36 -6.31 10.15
CA LEU A 473 -22.61 -5.06 10.34
C LEU A 473 -23.45 -3.80 10.07
N ALA A 474 -24.17 -3.77 8.95
CA ALA A 474 -24.84 -2.58 8.43
C ALA A 474 -26.25 -2.36 9.03
N MET A 475 -26.94 -3.44 9.42
CA MET A 475 -28.31 -3.38 9.94
C MET A 475 -28.40 -3.76 11.42
N GLY A 476 -27.31 -4.21 12.03
CA GLY A 476 -27.26 -4.67 13.42
C GLY A 476 -27.89 -6.04 13.66
N LYS A 477 -28.43 -6.70 12.63
CA LYS A 477 -29.07 -8.01 12.72
C LYS A 477 -29.12 -8.72 11.37
N VAL A 478 -29.25 -10.04 11.40
CA VAL A 478 -29.50 -10.85 10.20
C VAL A 478 -30.97 -11.27 10.18
N ASP A 479 -31.60 -11.22 9.01
CA ASP A 479 -32.95 -11.76 8.81
C ASP A 479 -32.93 -13.29 9.08
N PRO A 480 -33.81 -13.83 9.95
CA PRO A 480 -33.94 -15.26 10.18
C PRO A 480 -34.18 -16.10 8.91
N VAL A 481 -34.73 -15.53 7.84
CA VAL A 481 -34.94 -16.21 6.55
C VAL A 481 -33.85 -15.94 5.51
N HIS A 482 -32.73 -15.32 5.91
CA HIS A 482 -31.64 -15.01 5.00
C HIS A 482 -31.03 -16.27 4.36
N PRO A 483 -30.79 -16.31 3.04
CA PRO A 483 -30.34 -17.52 2.33
C PRO A 483 -28.99 -18.06 2.83
N ASP A 484 -28.09 -17.19 3.29
CA ASP A 484 -26.80 -17.62 3.86
C ASP A 484 -26.94 -18.42 5.17
N LEU A 485 -28.11 -18.43 5.82
CA LEU A 485 -28.37 -19.22 7.03
C LEU A 485 -28.85 -20.65 6.73
N LEU A 486 -29.09 -20.99 5.46
CA LEU A 486 -29.60 -22.31 5.07
C LEU A 486 -28.62 -23.45 5.37
N VAL A 487 -27.32 -23.16 5.34
CA VAL A 487 -26.24 -24.14 5.56
C VAL A 487 -25.55 -23.84 6.90
N ASP A 488 -26.02 -24.50 7.97
CA ASP A 488 -25.41 -24.46 9.31
C ASP A 488 -25.29 -25.89 9.87
N PRO A 489 -24.32 -26.69 9.37
CA PRO A 489 -24.20 -28.11 9.74
C PRO A 489 -23.82 -28.32 11.22
N LEU A 490 -23.26 -27.29 11.87
CA LEU A 490 -22.82 -27.34 13.26
C LEU A 490 -23.82 -26.69 14.23
N GLY A 491 -24.88 -26.05 13.73
CA GLY A 491 -25.86 -25.33 14.54
C GLY A 491 -25.29 -24.09 15.25
N ILE A 492 -24.17 -23.53 14.77
CA ILE A 492 -23.44 -22.45 15.44
C ILE A 492 -24.12 -21.09 15.31
N LEU A 493 -25.07 -20.97 14.38
CA LEU A 493 -25.82 -19.74 14.13
C LEU A 493 -27.16 -19.71 14.87
N ARG A 494 -27.48 -20.77 15.62
CA ARG A 494 -28.78 -20.92 16.30
C ARG A 494 -28.74 -20.47 17.77
N PRO A 495 -29.85 -19.91 18.29
CA PRO A 495 -31.02 -19.46 17.54
C PRO A 495 -30.70 -18.20 16.72
N SER A 496 -31.28 -18.08 15.52
CA SER A 496 -31.03 -16.94 14.61
C SER A 496 -31.41 -15.59 15.23
N SER A 497 -32.32 -15.58 16.21
CA SER A 497 -32.65 -14.41 17.02
C SER A 497 -31.46 -13.79 17.78
N LYS A 498 -30.36 -14.53 17.95
CA LYS A 498 -29.13 -14.04 18.59
C LYS A 498 -28.12 -13.44 17.61
N LEU A 499 -28.36 -13.53 16.30
CA LEU A 499 -27.51 -12.94 15.26
C LEU A 499 -27.81 -11.43 15.14
N ALA A 500 -27.50 -10.69 16.20
CA ALA A 500 -27.73 -9.26 16.30
C ALA A 500 -26.72 -8.58 17.25
N HIS A 501 -26.50 -7.28 17.06
CA HIS A 501 -25.75 -6.41 17.95
C HIS A 501 -26.40 -5.02 18.11
N GLN A 502 -25.98 -4.29 19.13
CA GLN A 502 -26.53 -2.99 19.56
C GLN A 502 -25.65 -1.82 19.14
N LEU A 503 -24.46 -2.07 18.59
CA LEU A 503 -23.59 -1.01 18.06
C LEU A 503 -24.31 -0.31 16.89
N LEU A 504 -24.43 1.02 16.96
CA LEU A 504 -25.08 1.85 15.95
C LEU A 504 -24.16 2.10 14.75
N LEU A 505 -23.70 1.01 14.13
CA LEU A 505 -22.74 1.04 13.02
C LEU A 505 -23.38 1.51 11.72
N VAL A 506 -22.65 2.34 10.98
CA VAL A 506 -22.99 2.78 9.63
C VAL A 506 -21.73 2.68 8.76
N SER A 507 -21.86 2.20 7.52
CA SER A 507 -20.76 2.23 6.54
C SER A 507 -20.45 3.68 6.18
N ALA A 508 -19.19 4.09 6.33
CA ALA A 508 -18.75 5.45 6.02
C ALA A 508 -19.06 5.82 4.57
N TYR A 509 -18.78 4.92 3.62
CA TYR A 509 -18.95 5.16 2.18
C TYR A 509 -20.41 5.22 1.73
N SER A 510 -21.34 4.64 2.50
CA SER A 510 -22.78 4.82 2.26
C SER A 510 -23.25 6.27 2.38
N SER A 511 -22.43 7.15 2.95
CA SER A 511 -22.71 8.59 3.07
C SER A 511 -22.74 9.30 1.71
N PHE A 512 -22.03 8.80 0.70
CA PHE A 512 -22.07 9.36 -0.66
C PHE A 512 -23.49 9.31 -1.26
N ALA A 513 -24.30 8.30 -0.91
CA ALA A 513 -25.69 8.20 -1.38
C ALA A 513 -26.64 9.16 -0.65
N ARG A 514 -26.35 9.52 0.61
CA ARG A 514 -27.29 10.23 1.50
C ARG A 514 -27.26 11.76 1.35
N MET A 515 -26.23 12.32 0.70
CA MET A 515 -25.96 13.77 0.72
C MET A 515 -26.30 14.48 -0.62
N GLY A 516 -26.56 15.79 -0.54
CA GLY A 516 -27.13 16.63 -1.61
C GLY A 516 -26.25 16.80 -2.86
N ALA A 517 -26.83 17.33 -3.95
CA ALA A 517 -26.18 17.41 -5.25
C ALA A 517 -25.03 18.44 -5.29
N GLY A 518 -23.79 17.96 -5.37
CA GLY A 518 -22.62 18.72 -5.78
C GLY A 518 -21.92 17.98 -6.93
N PRO A 519 -21.24 18.68 -7.86
CA PRO A 519 -20.69 18.06 -9.08
C PRO A 519 -19.72 16.90 -8.79
N GLY A 520 -18.91 16.99 -7.73
CA GLY A 520 -18.04 15.89 -7.28
C GLY A 520 -18.79 14.71 -6.66
N LEU A 521 -19.92 14.96 -5.98
CA LEU A 521 -20.70 13.93 -5.29
C LEU A 521 -21.52 13.08 -6.26
N GLU A 522 -22.08 13.69 -7.31
CA GLU A 522 -22.83 12.96 -8.34
C GLU A 522 -21.94 11.96 -9.11
N GLN A 523 -20.65 12.26 -9.26
CA GLN A 523 -19.70 11.29 -9.80
C GLN A 523 -19.47 10.11 -8.85
N GLN A 524 -19.36 10.37 -7.54
CA GLN A 524 -19.20 9.29 -6.55
C GLN A 524 -20.45 8.42 -6.44
N LYS A 525 -21.66 9.00 -6.53
CA LYS A 525 -22.92 8.25 -6.52
C LYS A 525 -23.01 7.21 -7.62
N ARG A 526 -22.47 7.50 -8.82
CA ARG A 526 -22.40 6.52 -9.93
C ARG A 526 -21.46 5.35 -9.65
N ARG A 527 -20.59 5.46 -8.64
CA ARG A 527 -19.65 4.43 -8.20
C ARG A 527 -20.17 3.65 -6.99
N LEU A 528 -21.44 3.81 -6.65
CA LEU A 528 -22.13 3.04 -5.61
C LEU A 528 -23.15 2.09 -6.24
N ASP A 529 -23.38 0.97 -5.58
CA ASP A 529 -24.53 0.11 -5.86
C ASP A 529 -25.82 0.80 -5.38
N SER A 530 -26.83 0.87 -6.24
CA SER A 530 -28.08 1.61 -5.97
C SER A 530 -28.96 0.95 -4.90
N THR A 531 -28.74 -0.33 -4.60
CA THR A 531 -29.55 -1.09 -3.65
C THR A 531 -28.97 -0.98 -2.24
N THR A 532 -27.66 -1.15 -2.13
CA THR A 532 -26.94 -1.24 -0.87
C THR A 532 -26.29 0.07 -0.45
N ASN A 533 -26.09 1.00 -1.39
CA ASN A 533 -25.35 2.25 -1.24
C ASN A 533 -23.86 2.06 -0.89
N GLU A 534 -23.34 0.84 -1.00
CA GLU A 534 -21.91 0.58 -0.85
C GLU A 534 -21.17 0.85 -2.16
N PRO A 535 -19.84 1.02 -2.15
CA PRO A 535 -19.04 1.09 -3.38
C PRO A 535 -19.36 -0.09 -4.31
N LEU A 536 -19.21 0.12 -5.62
CA LEU A 536 -19.30 -0.98 -6.59
C LEU A 536 -18.19 -2.01 -6.37
N PHE A 537 -17.00 -1.54 -6.01
CA PHE A 537 -15.88 -2.40 -5.70
C PHE A 537 -14.90 -1.77 -4.71
N THR A 538 -14.20 -2.65 -3.99
CA THR A 538 -12.98 -2.33 -3.27
C THR A 538 -11.85 -3.31 -3.60
N ASN A 539 -12.18 -4.49 -4.13
CA ASN A 539 -11.27 -5.41 -4.80
C ASN A 539 -11.60 -5.48 -6.30
N CYS A 540 -10.57 -5.46 -7.16
CA CYS A 540 -10.75 -5.49 -8.61
C CYS A 540 -9.66 -6.32 -9.29
N THR A 541 -9.83 -7.64 -9.32
CA THR A 541 -8.98 -8.56 -10.08
C THR A 541 -9.58 -8.86 -11.47
N ARG A 542 -8.91 -9.70 -12.27
CA ARG A 542 -9.47 -10.18 -13.55
C ARG A 542 -10.75 -11.00 -13.35
N ASP A 543 -10.79 -11.81 -12.30
CA ASP A 543 -11.80 -12.84 -12.10
C ASP A 543 -12.88 -12.44 -11.09
N PHE A 544 -12.62 -11.43 -10.27
CA PHE A 544 -13.56 -10.92 -9.28
C PHE A 544 -13.49 -9.39 -9.18
N ILE A 545 -14.66 -8.78 -9.12
CA ILE A 545 -14.85 -7.37 -8.79
C ILE A 545 -15.98 -7.26 -7.77
N GLY A 546 -15.74 -6.52 -6.69
CA GLY A 546 -16.76 -6.32 -5.67
C GLY A 546 -16.22 -5.65 -4.41
N THR A 547 -17.14 -5.25 -3.56
CA THR A 547 -16.84 -4.59 -2.28
C THR A 547 -16.66 -5.62 -1.18
N LEU A 548 -15.46 -5.66 -0.62
CA LEU A 548 -15.04 -6.55 0.45
C LEU A 548 -14.54 -5.79 1.69
N ASP A 549 -14.12 -4.54 1.49
CA ASP A 549 -13.49 -3.69 2.48
C ASP A 549 -14.46 -2.62 2.97
N TYR A 550 -14.45 -2.36 4.28
CA TYR A 550 -15.38 -1.41 4.88
C TYR A 550 -14.72 -0.61 5.99
N ILE A 551 -15.23 0.61 6.19
CA ILE A 551 -15.02 1.42 7.40
C ILE A 551 -16.41 1.66 8.00
N PHE A 552 -16.77 0.89 9.02
CA PHE A 552 -17.98 1.12 9.80
C PHE A 552 -17.67 2.01 11.01
N TYR A 553 -18.61 2.86 11.39
CA TYR A 553 -18.45 3.75 12.54
C TYR A 553 -19.74 3.88 13.35
N THR A 554 -19.63 4.18 14.64
CA THR A 554 -20.78 4.43 15.51
C THR A 554 -21.39 5.81 15.24
N ALA A 555 -22.53 5.83 14.56
CA ALA A 555 -23.13 7.06 14.02
C ALA A 555 -23.78 7.97 15.06
N ASP A 556 -23.99 7.50 16.29
CA ASP A 556 -24.43 8.30 17.43
C ASP A 556 -23.31 9.16 18.03
N SER A 557 -22.06 8.82 17.76
CA SER A 557 -20.87 9.40 18.42
C SER A 557 -19.85 10.00 17.45
N LEU A 558 -19.88 9.64 16.16
CA LEU A 558 -19.03 10.23 15.12
C LEU A 558 -19.88 10.78 13.95
N THR A 559 -19.35 11.79 13.26
CA THR A 559 -19.79 12.23 11.93
C THR A 559 -18.69 11.98 10.91
N VAL A 560 -19.05 11.68 9.67
CA VAL A 560 -18.12 11.60 8.53
C VAL A 560 -18.09 12.97 7.86
N GLU A 561 -16.91 13.57 7.78
CA GLU A 561 -16.71 14.91 7.21
C GLU A 561 -16.34 14.81 5.72
N SER A 562 -15.43 13.91 5.37
CA SER A 562 -14.97 13.68 4.01
C SER A 562 -14.59 12.21 3.77
N LEU A 563 -14.60 11.78 2.51
CA LEU A 563 -14.29 10.42 2.06
C LEU A 563 -13.37 10.44 0.86
N LEU A 564 -12.41 9.51 0.79
CA LEU A 564 -11.53 9.40 -0.36
C LEU A 564 -12.31 8.99 -1.60
N GLU A 565 -12.09 9.68 -2.71
CA GLU A 565 -12.81 9.44 -3.95
C GLU A 565 -12.72 7.97 -4.37
N LEU A 566 -13.85 7.36 -4.76
CA LEU A 566 -13.87 6.01 -5.32
C LEU A 566 -13.21 5.99 -6.70
N LEU A 567 -12.69 4.84 -7.11
CA LEU A 567 -12.15 4.69 -8.46
C LEU A 567 -13.24 4.24 -9.44
N ASP A 568 -12.97 4.48 -10.72
CA ASP A 568 -13.84 4.12 -11.82
C ASP A 568 -13.34 2.82 -12.44
N GLU A 569 -14.23 1.84 -12.62
CA GLU A 569 -13.87 0.51 -13.13
C GLU A 569 -13.25 0.61 -14.52
N ASP A 570 -13.87 1.35 -15.44
CA ASP A 570 -13.38 1.51 -16.82
C ASP A 570 -11.98 2.10 -16.85
N SER A 571 -11.69 3.03 -15.94
CA SER A 571 -10.36 3.64 -15.79
C SER A 571 -9.32 2.65 -15.27
N LEU A 572 -9.69 1.75 -14.36
CA LEU A 572 -8.79 0.73 -13.79
C LEU A 572 -8.57 -0.47 -14.72
N ARG A 573 -9.62 -0.89 -15.43
CA ARG A 573 -9.62 -2.10 -16.26
C ARG A 573 -9.28 -1.85 -17.73
N LYS A 574 -8.96 -0.61 -18.09
CA LYS A 574 -8.67 -0.21 -19.47
C LYS A 574 -7.61 -1.08 -20.14
N ASP A 575 -6.55 -1.42 -19.40
CA ASP A 575 -5.41 -2.20 -19.91
C ASP A 575 -5.19 -3.52 -19.14
N THR A 576 -5.58 -3.61 -17.85
CA THR A 576 -5.42 -4.82 -16.99
C THR A 576 -6.51 -4.95 -15.91
N ALA A 577 -6.19 -5.47 -14.73
CA ALA A 577 -6.93 -5.33 -13.47
C ALA A 577 -5.93 -4.92 -12.36
N LEU A 578 -6.30 -4.99 -11.09
CA LEU A 578 -5.40 -4.79 -9.95
C LEU A 578 -4.80 -6.14 -9.45
N PRO A 579 -3.54 -6.18 -9.00
CA PRO A 579 -2.56 -5.10 -8.99
C PRO A 579 -2.07 -4.80 -10.42
N SER A 580 -1.42 -3.66 -10.58
CA SER A 580 -0.87 -3.18 -11.84
C SER A 580 0.43 -2.42 -11.61
N PRO A 581 1.17 -2.02 -12.66
CA PRO A 581 2.29 -1.09 -12.51
C PRO A 581 1.96 0.14 -11.66
N GLU A 582 0.77 0.72 -11.77
CA GLU A 582 0.38 1.91 -11.00
C GLU A 582 -0.17 1.59 -9.60
N TRP A 583 -0.62 0.35 -9.33
CA TRP A 583 -1.33 -0.01 -8.10
C TRP A 583 -0.79 -1.31 -7.50
N SER A 584 -0.25 -1.22 -6.29
CA SER A 584 0.51 -2.30 -5.64
C SER A 584 -0.32 -3.30 -4.83
N SER A 585 -1.65 -3.20 -4.88
CA SER A 585 -2.61 -4.13 -4.26
C SER A 585 -3.72 -4.44 -5.25
N ASP A 586 -4.38 -5.59 -5.10
CA ASP A 586 -5.63 -5.94 -5.76
C ASP A 586 -6.86 -5.25 -5.13
N HIS A 587 -6.66 -4.63 -3.96
CA HIS A 587 -7.63 -3.78 -3.29
C HIS A 587 -7.34 -2.29 -3.50
N ILE A 588 -8.32 -1.44 -3.26
CA ILE A 588 -8.16 0.02 -3.19
C ILE A 588 -8.21 0.50 -1.74
N ALA A 589 -7.40 1.50 -1.42
CA ALA A 589 -7.45 2.17 -0.13
C ALA A 589 -8.82 2.83 0.13
N LEU A 590 -9.35 2.68 1.34
CA LEU A 590 -10.48 3.46 1.84
C LEU A 590 -9.97 4.43 2.89
N LEU A 591 -10.27 5.72 2.74
CA LEU A 591 -9.94 6.74 3.73
C LEU A 591 -11.18 7.58 4.04
N ALA A 592 -11.38 7.89 5.32
CA ALA A 592 -12.48 8.70 5.81
C ALA A 592 -11.99 9.68 6.88
N GLU A 593 -12.48 10.90 6.84
CA GLU A 593 -12.32 11.91 7.88
C GLU A 593 -13.55 11.92 8.78
N PHE A 594 -13.31 11.91 10.09
CA PHE A 594 -14.34 11.88 11.12
C PHE A 594 -14.21 13.05 12.08
N ARG A 595 -15.34 13.40 12.71
CA ARG A 595 -15.40 14.30 13.86
C ARG A 595 -16.17 13.62 14.98
N CYS A 596 -15.73 13.78 16.22
CA CYS A 596 -16.51 13.33 17.36
C CYS A 596 -17.69 14.27 17.63
N LYS A 597 -18.88 13.69 17.81
CA LYS A 597 -20.07 14.44 18.20
C LYS A 597 -19.94 14.96 19.63
N PRO A 598 -20.40 16.18 19.92
CA PRO A 598 -20.50 16.66 21.29
C PRO A 598 -21.48 15.77 22.06
N ARG A 599 -21.06 15.25 23.22
CA ARG A 599 -21.96 14.46 24.07
C ARG A 599 -23.04 15.38 24.64
N PRO A 600 -24.33 15.04 24.54
CA PRO A 600 -25.36 15.77 25.27
C PRO A 600 -25.05 15.65 26.77
N ARG A 601 -25.10 16.78 27.50
CA ARG A 601 -24.99 16.78 28.97
C ARG A 601 -26.14 15.90 29.50
N ARG A 602 -25.80 14.75 30.11
CA ARG A 602 -26.75 13.90 30.84
C ARG A 602 -27.01 14.48 32.22
#